data_AF-A0A5Q4DXH4-F1
#
_entry.id   AF-A0A5Q4DXH4-F1
#
_cell.length_a   1.000
_cell.length_b   1.000
_cell.length_c   1.000
_cell.angle_alpha   90.00
_cell.angle_beta   90.00
_cell.angle_gamma   90.00
#
_symmetry.space_group_name_H-M   'P 1'
#
loop_
_entity.id
_entity.type
_entity.pdbx_description
1 polymer ?
#
loop_
_entity_poly.entity_id
_entity_poly.type
_entity_poly.pdbx_seq_one_letter_code
_entity_poly.pdbx_strand_id
1 'polypeptide(L)'
;MADATLAQIPARPLDESPSGPRPRRTFSPTNIMIYGTLAVVSIYYLVPLWVMIMTSLKGMPEIRMGNIFAPPVEVTFEPWVKAWSEACTGLNCDGLSRGFWNSVQILIPSLILSIAVASVNGYALVNWKFKGSEVFFTCLIFGAFIPYQVMLYPIVIMLREMGLYGSLWGLVLVHAVFGMPILTLLFRNYFASLPEELFKAARVDGAGFWGIYFRIMLPMSLPIFVVAIILQVTGIWND
;
A
#
# COMPACT_ATOMS: atom_id res chain seq x y z
N MET A 1 5.11 75.42 1.23
CA MET A 1 5.89 74.16 1.14
C MET A 1 4.87 73.04 1.18
N ALA A 2 4.93 72.14 0.19
CA ALA A 2 3.81 71.35 -0.34
C ALA A 2 3.05 70.48 0.69
N ASP A 3 1.72 70.61 0.64
CA ASP A 3 0.76 69.72 1.29
C ASP A 3 0.55 68.50 0.39
N ALA A 4 1.03 67.33 0.84
CA ALA A 4 1.01 66.11 0.07
C ALA A 4 -0.41 65.53 0.05
N THR A 5 -1.12 65.74 -1.04
CA THR A 5 -2.46 65.21 -1.30
C THR A 5 -2.37 63.70 -1.47
N LEU A 6 -2.82 62.95 -0.45
CA LEU A 6 -3.01 61.50 -0.52
C LEU A 6 -4.02 61.17 -1.62
N ALA A 7 -3.57 60.54 -2.70
CA ALA A 7 -4.44 59.98 -3.72
C ALA A 7 -5.28 58.86 -3.09
N GLN A 8 -6.58 59.09 -2.94
CA GLN A 8 -7.55 58.06 -2.56
C GLN A 8 -7.60 56.99 -3.66
N ILE A 9 -7.11 55.79 -3.35
CA ILE A 9 -7.33 54.60 -4.18
C ILE A 9 -8.83 54.28 -4.11
N PRO A 10 -9.56 54.23 -5.24
CA PRO A 10 -10.98 53.90 -5.21
C PRO A 10 -11.16 52.48 -4.66
N ALA A 11 -11.97 52.35 -3.61
CA ALA A 11 -12.32 51.07 -3.02
C ALA A 11 -13.02 50.20 -4.08
N ARG A 12 -12.45 49.03 -4.37
CA ARG A 12 -13.08 48.02 -5.23
C ARG A 12 -14.37 47.54 -4.54
N PRO A 13 -15.55 47.63 -5.18
CA PRO A 13 -16.79 47.18 -4.55
C PRO A 13 -16.69 45.68 -4.21
N LEU A 14 -16.97 45.34 -2.96
CA LEU A 14 -16.88 43.97 -2.41
C LEU A 14 -18.09 43.09 -2.77
N ASP A 15 -18.97 43.54 -3.65
CA ASP A 15 -20.26 42.90 -3.96
C ASP A 15 -20.29 42.10 -5.28
N GLU A 16 -19.13 41.72 -5.83
CA GLU A 16 -19.10 40.70 -6.90
C GLU A 16 -19.34 39.30 -6.31
N SER A 17 -20.58 39.04 -5.91
CA SER A 17 -21.06 37.68 -5.73
C SER A 17 -20.79 36.88 -7.01
N PRO A 18 -20.24 35.65 -6.94
CA PRO A 18 -19.90 34.89 -8.13
C PRO A 18 -21.17 34.62 -8.96
N SER A 19 -21.31 35.38 -10.05
CA SER A 19 -22.38 35.26 -11.03
C SER A 19 -21.90 34.40 -12.20
N GLY A 20 -22.27 33.12 -12.17
CA GLY A 20 -22.10 32.19 -13.29
C GLY A 20 -23.41 31.48 -13.63
N PRO A 21 -23.61 31.02 -14.87
CA PRO A 21 -24.78 30.23 -15.23
C PRO A 21 -24.89 29.01 -14.29
N ARG A 22 -26.08 28.80 -13.69
CA ARG A 22 -26.34 27.64 -12.83
C ARG A 22 -25.93 26.35 -13.58
N PRO A 23 -25.14 25.45 -12.96
CA PRO A 23 -24.74 24.22 -13.61
C PRO A 23 -25.99 23.44 -14.03
N ARG A 24 -26.20 23.32 -15.34
CA ARG A 24 -27.34 22.58 -15.88
C ARG A 24 -27.09 21.09 -15.61
N ARG A 25 -28.02 20.45 -14.90
CA ARG A 25 -28.05 19.00 -14.62
C ARG A 25 -28.46 18.22 -15.87
N THR A 26 -27.74 18.38 -16.97
CA THR A 26 -27.93 17.54 -18.16
C THR A 26 -26.72 16.63 -18.26
N PHE A 27 -26.94 15.32 -18.22
CA PHE A 27 -25.89 14.34 -18.52
C PHE A 27 -25.35 14.66 -19.91
N SER A 28 -24.13 15.21 -19.96
CA SER A 28 -23.42 15.39 -21.22
C SER A 28 -23.28 14.02 -21.89
N PRO A 29 -23.43 13.90 -23.22
CA PRO A 29 -23.18 12.65 -23.94
C PRO A 29 -21.80 12.07 -23.61
N THR A 30 -20.81 12.93 -23.33
CA THR A 30 -19.49 12.53 -22.84
C THR A 30 -19.55 11.84 -21.47
N ASN A 31 -20.34 12.36 -20.53
CA ASN A 31 -20.48 11.75 -19.20
C ASN A 31 -21.20 10.40 -19.30
N ILE A 32 -22.20 10.27 -20.19
CA ILE A 32 -22.87 9.00 -20.45
C ILE A 32 -21.88 7.97 -21.01
N MET A 33 -21.02 8.37 -21.96
CA MET A 33 -19.99 7.50 -22.51
C MET A 33 -18.95 7.08 -21.46
N ILE A 34 -18.47 8.03 -20.64
CA ILE A 34 -17.51 7.75 -19.56
C ILE A 34 -18.12 6.80 -18.53
N TYR A 35 -19.30 7.12 -18.00
CA TYR A 35 -19.95 6.27 -16.99
C TYR A 35 -20.37 4.92 -17.55
N GLY A 36 -20.83 4.86 -18.80
CA GLY A 36 -21.13 3.60 -19.48
C GLY A 36 -19.88 2.72 -19.61
N THR A 37 -18.77 3.29 -20.04
CA THR A 37 -17.49 2.56 -20.16
C THR A 37 -17.01 2.08 -18.79
N LEU A 38 -17.02 2.96 -17.78
CA LEU A 38 -16.64 2.60 -16.42
C LEU A 38 -17.54 1.49 -15.86
N ALA A 39 -18.85 1.56 -16.07
CA ALA A 39 -19.78 0.53 -15.62
C ALA A 39 -19.51 -0.84 -16.26
N VAL A 40 -19.27 -0.87 -17.58
CA VAL A 40 -18.94 -2.12 -18.30
C VAL A 40 -17.64 -2.72 -17.77
N VAL A 41 -16.60 -1.89 -17.60
CA VAL A 41 -15.30 -2.34 -17.06
C VAL A 41 -15.45 -2.83 -15.62
N SER A 42 -16.19 -2.12 -14.77
CA SER A 42 -16.46 -2.55 -13.40
C SER A 42 -17.20 -3.88 -13.35
N ILE A 43 -18.24 -4.09 -14.17
CA ILE A 43 -18.96 -5.37 -14.24
C ILE A 43 -18.00 -6.48 -14.65
N TYR A 44 -17.18 -6.26 -15.68
CA TYR A 44 -16.21 -7.25 -16.14
C TYR A 44 -15.25 -7.71 -15.02
N TYR A 45 -14.67 -6.76 -14.25
CA TYR A 45 -13.79 -7.10 -13.13
C TYR A 45 -14.52 -7.77 -11.96
N LEU A 46 -15.83 -7.52 -11.78
CA LEU A 46 -16.63 -8.15 -10.74
C LEU A 46 -17.07 -9.57 -11.09
N VAL A 47 -17.02 -10.00 -12.35
CA VAL A 47 -17.47 -11.34 -12.78
C VAL A 47 -16.72 -12.48 -12.07
N PRO A 48 -15.37 -12.51 -12.01
CA PRO A 48 -14.68 -13.55 -11.24
C PRO A 48 -15.03 -13.52 -9.75
N LEU A 49 -15.19 -12.34 -9.15
CA LEU A 49 -15.57 -12.20 -7.75
C LEU A 49 -16.98 -12.74 -7.49
N TRP A 50 -17.92 -12.44 -8.38
CA TRP A 50 -19.26 -13.01 -8.37
C TRP A 50 -19.22 -14.53 -8.40
N VAL A 51 -18.47 -15.11 -9.34
CA VAL A 51 -18.31 -16.57 -9.46
C VAL A 51 -17.70 -17.17 -8.19
N MET A 52 -16.65 -16.55 -7.62
CA MET A 52 -16.03 -17.03 -6.38
C MET A 52 -17.02 -17.03 -5.20
N ILE A 53 -17.74 -15.93 -5.01
CA ILE A 53 -18.72 -15.80 -3.92
C ILE A 53 -19.86 -16.80 -4.09
N MET A 54 -20.47 -16.87 -5.29
CA MET A 54 -21.58 -17.79 -5.55
C MET A 54 -21.14 -19.24 -5.39
N THR A 55 -19.95 -19.60 -5.88
CA THR A 55 -19.43 -20.98 -5.76
C THR A 55 -19.12 -21.35 -4.32
N SER A 56 -18.63 -20.40 -3.50
CA SER A 56 -18.34 -20.65 -2.07
C SER A 56 -19.57 -21.01 -1.23
N LEU A 57 -20.78 -20.70 -1.74
CA LEU A 57 -22.07 -20.93 -1.06
C LEU A 57 -22.80 -22.17 -1.58
N LYS A 58 -22.23 -22.89 -2.54
CA LYS A 58 -22.84 -24.08 -3.17
C LYS A 58 -22.35 -25.36 -2.51
N GLY A 59 -23.23 -26.35 -2.42
CA GLY A 59 -22.86 -27.73 -2.09
C GLY A 59 -22.10 -28.42 -3.24
N MET A 60 -21.32 -29.46 -2.91
CA MET A 60 -20.58 -30.25 -3.91
C MET A 60 -21.44 -30.83 -5.05
N PRO A 61 -22.67 -31.33 -4.82
CA PRO A 61 -23.53 -31.79 -5.91
C PRO A 61 -23.84 -30.68 -6.92
N GLU A 62 -24.09 -29.46 -6.44
CA GLU A 62 -24.41 -28.31 -7.29
C GLU A 62 -23.20 -27.84 -8.10
N ILE A 63 -22.03 -27.77 -7.47
CA ILE A 63 -20.77 -27.41 -8.16
C ILE A 63 -20.49 -28.38 -9.32
N ARG A 64 -20.75 -29.67 -9.13
CA ARG A 64 -20.55 -30.72 -10.15
C ARG A 64 -21.49 -30.60 -11.35
N MET A 65 -22.60 -29.88 -11.24
CA MET A 65 -23.51 -29.63 -12.37
C MET A 65 -22.95 -28.62 -13.39
N GLY A 66 -21.86 -27.90 -13.07
CA GLY A 66 -21.14 -27.05 -14.03
C GLY A 66 -21.78 -25.68 -14.30
N ASN A 67 -22.83 -25.29 -13.56
CA ASN A 67 -23.49 -24.00 -13.71
C ASN A 67 -22.74 -22.88 -12.95
N ILE A 68 -21.60 -22.45 -13.48
CA ILE A 68 -20.64 -21.56 -12.81
C ILE A 68 -21.22 -20.15 -12.55
N PHE A 69 -22.05 -19.62 -13.46
CA PHE A 69 -22.63 -18.27 -13.33
C PHE A 69 -23.96 -18.22 -12.57
N ALA A 70 -24.63 -19.37 -12.40
CA ALA A 70 -25.93 -19.42 -11.73
C ALA A 70 -25.75 -19.12 -10.23
N PRO A 71 -26.67 -18.38 -9.59
CA PRO A 71 -26.69 -18.27 -8.14
C PRO A 71 -26.94 -19.65 -7.48
N PRO A 72 -26.53 -19.84 -6.21
CA PRO A 72 -26.80 -21.08 -5.48
C PRO A 72 -28.30 -21.37 -5.41
N VAL A 73 -28.69 -22.61 -5.69
CA VAL A 73 -30.08 -23.05 -5.51
C VAL A 73 -30.39 -23.21 -4.02
N GLU A 74 -29.44 -23.76 -3.28
CA GLU A 74 -29.48 -23.86 -1.82
C GLU A 74 -28.22 -23.20 -1.25
N VAL A 75 -28.41 -22.10 -0.50
CA VAL A 75 -27.29 -21.42 0.15
C VAL A 75 -26.84 -22.24 1.36
N THR A 76 -25.58 -22.65 1.36
CA THR A 76 -24.95 -23.35 2.50
C THR A 76 -23.60 -22.74 2.85
N PHE A 77 -23.26 -22.77 4.14
CA PHE A 77 -21.96 -22.37 4.67
C PHE A 77 -21.08 -23.58 5.06
N GLU A 78 -21.54 -24.80 4.79
CA GLU A 78 -20.76 -26.02 5.02
C GLU A 78 -19.37 -25.97 4.36
N PRO A 79 -19.19 -25.49 3.11
CA PRO A 79 -17.86 -25.37 2.50
C PRO A 79 -16.92 -24.45 3.29
N TRP A 80 -17.45 -23.38 3.89
CA TRP A 80 -16.66 -22.45 4.70
C TRP A 80 -16.17 -23.09 5.99
N VAL A 81 -17.07 -23.77 6.72
CA VAL A 81 -16.70 -24.51 7.96
C VAL A 81 -15.67 -25.59 7.62
N LYS A 82 -15.96 -26.39 6.60
CA LYS A 82 -15.06 -27.46 6.15
C LYS A 82 -13.69 -26.92 5.75
N ALA A 83 -13.63 -25.85 4.96
CA ALA A 83 -12.37 -25.22 4.57
C ALA A 83 -11.61 -24.68 5.79
N TRP A 84 -12.29 -24.04 6.73
CA TRP A 84 -11.65 -23.40 7.86
C TRP A 84 -11.08 -24.38 8.89
N SER A 85 -11.80 -25.48 9.21
CA SER A 85 -11.45 -26.37 10.33
C SER A 85 -11.20 -27.83 9.98
N GLU A 86 -11.61 -28.33 8.81
CA GLU A 86 -11.60 -29.79 8.53
C GLU A 86 -10.79 -30.16 7.28
N ALA A 87 -10.52 -29.20 6.40
CA ALA A 87 -9.82 -29.46 5.14
C ALA A 87 -8.40 -29.94 5.40
N CYS A 88 -8.02 -31.06 4.77
CA CYS A 88 -6.65 -31.54 4.80
C CYS A 88 -5.76 -30.68 3.90
N THR A 89 -4.89 -29.88 4.52
CA THR A 89 -3.90 -29.04 3.85
C THR A 89 -2.49 -29.59 4.12
N GLY A 90 -1.89 -30.20 3.10
CA GLY A 90 -0.60 -30.89 3.25
C GLY A 90 -0.71 -32.11 4.17
N LEU A 91 -0.02 -32.07 5.32
CA LEU A 91 0.03 -33.17 6.29
C LEU A 91 -0.99 -33.07 7.43
N ASN A 92 -1.68 -31.94 7.57
CA ASN A 92 -2.61 -31.68 8.68
C ASN A 92 -4.05 -31.55 8.17
N CYS A 93 -5.02 -32.03 8.95
CA CYS A 93 -6.45 -31.95 8.65
C CYS A 93 -7.20 -30.98 9.57
N ASP A 94 -6.52 -29.90 9.96
CA ASP A 94 -7.06 -28.84 10.84
C ASP A 94 -7.66 -27.66 10.05
N GLY A 95 -7.88 -27.82 8.74
CA GLY A 95 -8.35 -26.77 7.85
C GLY A 95 -7.30 -25.68 7.53
N LEU A 96 -7.79 -24.55 7.01
CA LEU A 96 -6.96 -23.39 6.65
C LEU A 96 -6.62 -22.48 7.84
N SER A 97 -7.29 -22.65 8.98
CA SER A 97 -7.14 -21.77 10.15
C SER A 97 -5.69 -21.56 10.59
N ARG A 98 -4.89 -22.63 10.63
CA ARG A 98 -3.47 -22.58 10.99
C ARG A 98 -2.64 -21.80 9.98
N GLY A 99 -2.84 -22.06 8.68
CA GLY A 99 -2.15 -21.34 7.61
C GLY A 99 -2.48 -19.85 7.60
N PHE A 100 -3.75 -19.51 7.84
CA PHE A 100 -4.20 -18.13 7.98
C PHE A 100 -3.47 -17.39 9.12
N TRP A 101 -3.41 -17.99 10.31
CA TRP A 101 -2.73 -17.36 11.45
C TRP A 101 -1.22 -17.29 11.29
N ASN A 102 -0.59 -18.28 10.67
CA ASN A 102 0.82 -18.19 10.29
C ASN A 102 1.06 -17.01 9.35
N SER A 103 0.18 -16.82 8.36
CA SER A 103 0.27 -15.70 7.40
C SER A 103 0.14 -14.36 8.11
N VAL A 104 -0.81 -14.23 9.05
CA VAL A 104 -0.95 -13.02 9.89
C VAL A 104 0.29 -12.77 10.75
N GLN A 105 0.84 -13.83 11.36
CA GLN A 105 2.05 -13.75 12.19
C GLN A 105 3.30 -13.40 11.37
N ILE A 106 3.34 -13.72 10.08
CA ILE A 106 4.40 -13.26 9.18
C ILE A 106 4.13 -11.81 8.77
N LEU A 107 2.91 -11.51 8.33
CA LEU A 107 2.54 -10.22 7.74
C LEU A 107 2.75 -9.05 8.69
N ILE A 108 2.17 -9.10 9.90
CA ILE A 108 2.16 -7.94 10.81
C ILE A 108 3.57 -7.48 11.18
N PRO A 109 4.48 -8.34 11.70
CA PRO A 109 5.81 -7.89 12.07
C PRO A 109 6.66 -7.52 10.86
N SER A 110 6.55 -8.24 9.73
CA SER A 110 7.29 -7.91 8.50
C SER A 110 6.89 -6.55 7.95
N LEU A 111 5.59 -6.26 7.94
CA LEU A 111 5.02 -4.99 7.51
C LEU A 111 5.56 -3.83 8.37
N ILE A 112 5.46 -3.96 9.70
CA ILE A 112 5.92 -2.93 10.63
C ILE A 112 7.43 -2.71 10.49
N LEU A 113 8.21 -3.78 10.48
CA LEU A 113 9.67 -3.71 10.43
C LEU A 113 10.16 -3.09 9.12
N SER A 114 9.66 -3.57 7.98
CA SER A 114 10.05 -3.07 6.66
C SER A 114 9.70 -1.60 6.48
N ILE A 115 8.47 -1.20 6.82
CA ILE A 115 8.01 0.19 6.70
C ILE A 115 8.77 1.11 7.65
N ALA A 116 8.96 0.72 8.91
CA ALA A 116 9.70 1.53 9.89
C ALA A 116 11.14 1.79 9.43
N VAL A 117 11.85 0.76 8.96
CA VAL A 117 13.22 0.92 8.47
C VAL A 117 13.27 1.69 7.15
N ALA A 118 12.39 1.37 6.20
CA ALA A 118 12.38 2.00 4.89
C ALA A 118 12.01 3.49 4.94
N SER A 119 11.07 3.88 5.82
CA SER A 119 10.68 5.28 6.02
C SER A 119 11.82 6.10 6.60
N VAL A 120 12.53 5.59 7.61
CA VAL A 120 13.71 6.25 8.15
C VAL A 120 14.83 6.34 7.11
N ASN A 121 15.06 5.27 6.33
CA ASN A 121 16.05 5.28 5.25
C ASN A 121 15.72 6.29 4.16
N GLY A 122 14.46 6.34 3.71
CA GLY A 122 13.99 7.30 2.72
C GLY A 122 14.21 8.74 3.19
N TYR A 123 13.89 9.02 4.45
CA TYR A 123 14.13 10.32 5.06
C TYR A 123 15.63 10.67 5.13
N ALA A 124 16.47 9.74 5.59
CA ALA A 124 17.90 9.95 5.70
C ALA A 124 18.54 10.22 4.33
N LEU A 125 18.13 9.50 3.28
CA LEU A 125 18.67 9.66 1.92
C LEU A 125 18.31 11.00 1.25
N VAL A 126 17.20 11.62 1.63
CA VAL A 126 16.81 12.94 1.12
C VAL A 126 17.45 14.05 1.94
N ASN A 127 17.27 14.01 3.26
CA ASN A 127 17.53 15.16 4.13
C ASN A 127 18.88 15.12 4.84
N TRP A 128 19.56 13.97 4.87
CA TRP A 128 20.82 13.75 5.57
C TRP A 128 21.84 13.03 4.67
N LYS A 129 22.15 13.65 3.52
CA LYS A 129 23.11 13.12 2.54
C LYS A 129 24.49 12.91 3.19
N PHE A 130 24.78 11.66 3.54
CA PHE A 130 26.08 11.23 4.05
C PHE A 130 27.00 10.80 2.91
N LYS A 131 28.30 10.71 3.18
CA LYS A 131 29.29 10.28 2.19
C LYS A 131 29.01 8.83 1.77
N GLY A 132 28.57 8.63 0.53
CA GLY A 132 28.20 7.31 -0.02
C GLY A 132 26.70 7.03 -0.12
N SER A 133 25.82 8.01 0.18
CA SER A 133 24.36 7.84 0.10
C SER A 133 23.88 7.40 -1.29
N GLU A 134 24.50 7.92 -2.36
CA GLU A 134 24.16 7.54 -3.74
C GLU A 134 24.57 6.09 -4.07
N VAL A 135 25.69 5.61 -3.53
CA VAL A 135 26.12 4.20 -3.71
C VAL A 135 25.16 3.27 -2.97
N PHE A 136 24.84 3.59 -1.72
CA PHE A 136 23.86 2.84 -0.93
C PHE A 136 22.50 2.78 -1.63
N PHE A 137 22.01 3.92 -2.12
CA PHE A 137 20.75 4.00 -2.86
C PHE A 137 20.80 3.20 -4.17
N THR A 138 21.91 3.24 -4.90
CA THR A 138 22.11 2.45 -6.11
C THR A 138 22.08 0.95 -5.82
N CYS A 139 22.75 0.49 -4.75
CA CYS A 139 22.70 -0.90 -4.31
C CYS A 139 21.27 -1.34 -3.96
N LEU A 140 20.49 -0.48 -3.28
CA LEU A 140 19.08 -0.75 -3.02
C LEU A 140 18.30 -0.90 -4.33
N ILE A 141 18.46 0.01 -5.29
CA ILE A 141 17.77 -0.10 -6.58
C ILE A 141 18.10 -1.42 -7.27
N PHE A 142 19.38 -1.82 -7.34
CA PHE A 142 19.74 -3.12 -7.91
C PHE A 142 19.09 -4.28 -7.18
N GLY A 143 19.08 -4.25 -5.84
CA GLY A 143 18.41 -5.26 -5.01
C GLY A 143 16.91 -5.35 -5.26
N ALA A 144 16.24 -4.23 -5.54
CA ALA A 144 14.80 -4.19 -5.83
C ALA A 144 14.40 -4.95 -7.10
N PHE A 145 15.32 -5.07 -8.07
CA PHE A 145 15.06 -5.77 -9.34
C PHE A 145 15.42 -7.26 -9.30
N ILE A 146 15.98 -7.75 -8.19
CA ILE A 146 16.29 -9.18 -8.04
C ILE A 146 14.98 -9.93 -7.78
N PRO A 147 14.58 -10.87 -8.66
CA PRO A 147 13.37 -11.65 -8.43
C PRO A 147 13.54 -12.56 -7.21
N TYR A 148 12.56 -12.54 -6.31
CA TYR A 148 12.56 -13.35 -5.09
C TYR A 148 12.78 -14.85 -5.37
N GLN A 149 12.17 -15.33 -6.46
CA GLN A 149 12.22 -16.71 -6.91
C GLN A 149 13.65 -17.19 -7.21
N VAL A 150 14.54 -16.30 -7.67
CA VAL A 150 15.95 -16.64 -7.94
C VAL A 150 16.74 -16.76 -6.63
N MET A 151 16.35 -16.03 -5.59
CA MET A 151 17.02 -15.99 -4.29
C MET A 151 16.54 -17.10 -3.33
N LEU A 152 15.51 -17.87 -3.70
CA LEU A 152 14.89 -18.86 -2.82
C LEU A 152 15.89 -19.89 -2.27
N TYR A 153 16.71 -20.50 -3.14
CA TYR A 153 17.70 -21.50 -2.70
C TYR A 153 18.80 -20.88 -1.80
N PRO A 154 19.44 -19.76 -2.18
CA PRO A 154 20.35 -19.05 -1.28
C PRO A 154 19.74 -18.69 0.08
N ILE A 155 18.52 -18.15 0.10
CA ILE A 155 17.82 -17.77 1.34
C ILE A 155 17.61 -18.99 2.25
N VAL A 156 17.20 -20.13 1.69
CA VAL A 156 17.04 -21.37 2.46
C VAL A 156 18.35 -21.79 3.12
N ILE A 157 19.48 -21.71 2.41
CA ILE A 157 20.80 -22.01 3.00
C ILE A 157 21.13 -21.02 4.11
N MET A 158 20.97 -19.72 3.86
CA MET A 158 21.24 -18.68 4.86
C MET A 158 20.40 -18.88 6.13
N LEU A 159 19.10 -19.13 5.99
CA LEU A 159 18.22 -19.38 7.13
C LEU A 159 18.61 -20.65 7.89
N ARG A 160 19.08 -21.69 7.20
CA ARG A 160 19.58 -22.91 7.84
C ARG A 160 20.85 -22.65 8.64
N GLU A 161 21.81 -21.92 8.08
CA GLU A 161 23.05 -21.55 8.77
C GLU A 161 22.80 -20.64 9.97
N MET A 162 21.80 -19.76 9.88
CA MET A 162 21.35 -18.92 10.99
C MET A 162 20.49 -19.67 12.02
N GLY A 163 20.14 -20.94 11.80
CA GLY A 163 19.25 -21.72 12.68
C GLY A 163 17.79 -21.26 12.67
N LEU A 164 17.38 -20.45 11.70
CA LEU A 164 16.01 -19.93 11.54
C LEU A 164 15.17 -20.73 10.53
N TYR A 165 15.75 -21.75 9.91
CA TYR A 165 15.04 -22.60 8.95
C TYR A 165 13.82 -23.29 9.58
N GLY A 166 12.70 -23.27 8.86
CA GLY A 166 11.42 -23.82 9.34
C GLY A 166 10.70 -22.96 10.39
N SER A 167 11.22 -21.79 10.75
CA SER A 167 10.57 -20.85 11.67
C SER A 167 9.84 -19.73 10.94
N LEU A 168 8.73 -19.26 11.52
CA LEU A 168 8.02 -18.08 10.99
C LEU A 168 8.89 -16.82 11.05
N TRP A 169 9.75 -16.70 12.07
CA TRP A 169 10.67 -15.56 12.22
C TRP A 169 11.71 -15.46 11.11
N GLY A 170 12.14 -16.60 10.55
CA GLY A 170 12.97 -16.62 9.35
C GLY A 170 12.25 -15.96 8.17
N LEU A 171 10.97 -16.29 7.96
CA LEU A 171 10.15 -15.68 6.92
C LEU A 171 9.88 -14.19 7.19
N VAL A 172 9.68 -13.80 8.45
CA VAL A 172 9.50 -12.40 8.83
C VAL A 172 10.72 -11.57 8.43
N LEU A 173 11.91 -12.07 8.74
CA LEU A 173 13.17 -11.40 8.39
C LEU A 173 13.31 -11.25 6.87
N VAL A 174 13.04 -12.32 6.12
CA VAL A 174 13.14 -12.33 4.66
C VAL A 174 12.20 -11.30 4.05
N HIS A 175 10.93 -11.31 4.40
CA HIS A 175 9.94 -10.36 3.90
C HIS A 175 10.28 -8.92 4.27
N ALA A 176 10.79 -8.70 5.49
CA ALA A 176 11.22 -7.38 5.91
C ALA A 176 12.38 -6.86 5.05
N VAL A 177 13.37 -7.72 4.77
CA VAL A 177 14.57 -7.36 3.99
C VAL A 177 14.25 -7.13 2.53
N PHE A 178 13.47 -8.01 1.90
CA PHE A 178 13.13 -7.89 0.48
C PHE A 178 12.15 -6.74 0.20
N GLY A 179 11.33 -6.34 1.17
CA GLY A 179 10.49 -5.14 1.04
C GLY A 179 11.28 -3.82 1.10
N MET A 180 12.41 -3.78 1.82
CA MET A 180 13.16 -2.55 2.07
C MET A 180 13.55 -1.75 0.81
N PRO A 181 14.08 -2.34 -0.26
CA PRO A 181 14.51 -1.58 -1.44
C PRO A 181 13.40 -0.74 -2.08
N ILE A 182 12.27 -1.37 -2.41
CA ILE A 182 11.14 -0.70 -3.07
C ILE A 182 10.50 0.31 -2.11
N LEU A 183 10.29 -0.06 -0.84
CA LEU A 183 9.72 0.84 0.15
C LEU A 183 10.61 2.07 0.40
N THR A 184 11.93 1.88 0.49
CA THR A 184 12.88 2.98 0.70
C THR A 184 12.87 3.94 -0.48
N LEU A 185 12.80 3.41 -1.71
CA LEU A 185 12.66 4.21 -2.93
C LEU A 185 11.36 5.04 -2.90
N LEU A 186 10.24 4.42 -2.53
CA LEU A 186 8.94 5.10 -2.43
C LEU A 186 8.96 6.23 -1.39
N PHE A 187 9.44 5.95 -0.18
CA PHE A 187 9.57 6.96 0.87
C PHE A 187 10.53 8.08 0.46
N ARG A 188 11.69 7.75 -0.14
CA ARG A 188 12.64 8.75 -0.64
C ARG A 188 11.99 9.66 -1.68
N ASN A 189 11.29 9.09 -2.66
CA ASN A 189 10.63 9.87 -3.72
C ASN A 189 9.54 10.78 -3.16
N TYR A 190 8.76 10.29 -2.20
CA TYR A 190 7.75 11.09 -1.54
C TYR A 190 8.37 12.22 -0.71
N PHE A 191 9.34 11.93 0.14
CA PHE A 191 9.99 12.95 0.97
C PHE A 191 10.73 14.01 0.15
N ALA A 192 11.30 13.64 -1.00
CA ALA A 192 11.90 14.59 -1.93
C ALA A 192 10.88 15.55 -2.58
N SER A 193 9.59 15.18 -2.61
CA SER A 193 8.51 16.05 -3.12
C SER A 193 8.02 17.06 -2.09
N LEU A 194 8.36 16.88 -0.80
CA LEU A 194 7.97 17.81 0.25
C LEU A 194 8.82 19.08 0.20
N PRO A 195 8.27 20.26 0.55
CA PRO A 195 9.03 21.51 0.55
C PRO A 195 10.24 21.45 1.49
N GLU A 196 11.44 21.65 0.94
CA GLU A 196 12.70 21.62 1.72
C GLU A 196 12.74 22.73 2.79
N GLU A 197 11.98 23.81 2.59
CA GLU A 197 11.86 24.93 3.53
C GLU A 197 11.37 24.48 4.91
N LEU A 198 10.49 23.49 4.99
CA LEU A 198 10.01 22.94 6.26
C LEU A 198 11.13 22.29 7.06
N PHE A 199 12.01 21.58 6.35
CA PHE A 199 13.20 20.96 6.95
C PHE A 199 14.19 22.03 7.44
N LYS A 200 14.45 23.06 6.63
CA LYS A 200 15.36 24.16 6.98
C LYS A 200 14.83 24.98 8.17
N ALA A 201 13.55 25.32 8.17
CA ALA A 201 12.91 26.06 9.28
C ALA A 201 13.03 25.27 10.60
N ALA A 202 12.70 23.98 10.59
CA ALA A 202 12.81 23.15 11.78
C ALA A 202 14.25 23.04 12.32
N ARG A 203 15.26 23.04 11.42
CA ARG A 203 16.67 23.08 11.82
C ARG A 203 17.05 24.40 12.47
N VAL A 204 16.54 25.53 11.98
CA VAL A 204 16.72 26.85 12.60
C VAL A 204 16.07 26.88 14.00
N ASP A 205 14.91 26.23 14.16
CA ASP A 205 14.23 26.05 15.45
C ASP A 205 14.91 25.02 16.38
N GLY A 206 16.08 24.50 16.01
CA GLY A 206 16.89 23.59 16.83
C GLY A 206 16.45 22.13 16.80
N ALA A 207 15.53 21.73 15.91
CA ALA A 207 15.11 20.34 15.79
C ALA A 207 16.25 19.44 15.24
N GLY A 208 16.49 18.33 15.93
CA GLY A 208 17.42 17.28 15.51
C GLY A 208 16.80 16.30 14.50
N PHE A 209 17.57 15.29 14.07
CA PHE A 209 17.15 14.26 13.11
C PHE A 209 15.78 13.66 13.44
N TRP A 210 15.62 13.13 14.66
CA TRP A 210 14.40 12.48 15.12
C TRP A 210 13.27 13.47 15.40
N GLY A 211 13.60 14.68 15.85
CA GLY A 211 12.62 15.74 16.08
C GLY A 211 11.90 16.11 14.79
N ILE A 212 12.64 16.31 13.70
CA ILE A 212 12.10 16.62 12.38
C ILE A 212 11.32 15.41 11.82
N TYR A 213 11.89 14.20 11.96
CA TYR A 213 11.23 12.98 11.48
C TYR A 213 9.84 12.79 12.10
N PHE A 214 9.75 12.75 13.43
CA PHE A 214 8.48 12.44 14.10
C PHE A 214 7.48 13.60 14.11
N ARG A 215 7.94 14.86 14.11
CA ARG A 215 7.04 16.02 14.22
C ARG A 215 6.62 16.61 12.88
N ILE A 216 7.38 16.37 11.80
CA ILE A 216 7.14 16.98 10.49
C ILE A 216 6.99 15.91 9.40
N MET A 217 8.04 15.10 9.20
CA MET A 217 8.07 14.19 8.05
C MET A 217 7.02 13.09 8.15
N LEU A 218 6.90 12.44 9.31
CA LEU A 218 5.97 11.33 9.53
C LEU A 218 4.49 11.75 9.44
N PRO A 219 4.02 12.85 10.09
CA PRO A 219 2.64 13.31 9.94
C PRO A 219 2.27 13.72 8.51
N MET A 220 3.20 14.32 7.77
CA MET A 220 2.98 14.75 6.39
C MET A 220 3.04 13.60 5.36
N SER A 221 3.45 12.41 5.78
CA SER A 221 3.64 11.24 4.90
C SER A 221 2.58 10.16 5.02
N LEU A 222 1.47 10.42 5.72
CA LEU A 222 0.33 9.50 5.77
C LEU A 222 -0.07 8.92 4.39
N PRO A 223 -0.13 9.70 3.28
CA PRO A 223 -0.45 9.14 1.97
C PRO A 223 0.54 8.06 1.50
N ILE A 224 1.85 8.26 1.67
CA ILE A 224 2.85 7.27 1.25
C ILE A 224 2.89 6.06 2.18
N PHE A 225 2.59 6.23 3.47
CA PHE A 225 2.41 5.10 4.38
C PHE A 225 1.26 4.20 3.94
N VAL A 226 0.14 4.75 3.47
CA VAL A 226 -0.98 3.95 2.93
C VAL A 226 -0.53 3.15 1.72
N VAL A 227 0.18 3.78 0.77
CA VAL A 227 0.71 3.10 -0.42
C VAL A 227 1.69 1.98 -0.02
N ALA A 228 2.61 2.27 0.89
CA ALA A 228 3.58 1.30 1.42
C ALA A 228 2.88 0.11 2.08
N ILE A 229 1.84 0.35 2.88
CA ILE A 229 1.04 -0.69 3.52
C ILE A 229 0.36 -1.56 2.47
N ILE A 230 -0.34 -0.97 1.50
CA ILE A 230 -1.06 -1.72 0.46
C ILE A 230 -0.09 -2.61 -0.32
N LEU A 231 1.04 -2.06 -0.76
CA LEU A 231 2.03 -2.81 -1.53
C LEU A 231 2.65 -3.95 -0.70
N GLN A 232 3.08 -3.65 0.53
CA GLN A 232 3.76 -4.62 1.37
C GLN A 232 2.81 -5.73 1.85
N VAL A 233 1.56 -5.39 2.21
CA VAL A 233 0.52 -6.38 2.54
C VAL A 233 0.25 -7.29 1.35
N THR A 234 0.05 -6.71 0.17
CA THR A 234 -0.22 -7.49 -1.06
C THR A 234 0.95 -8.40 -1.41
N GLY A 235 2.19 -7.94 -1.20
CA GLY A 235 3.39 -8.72 -1.42
C GLY A 235 3.49 -9.92 -0.46
N ILE A 236 3.43 -9.66 0.85
CA ILE A 236 3.59 -10.71 1.87
C ILE A 236 2.43 -11.71 1.87
N TRP A 237 1.20 -11.26 1.59
CA TRP A 237 0.02 -12.13 1.65
C TRP A 237 -0.09 -13.09 0.46
N ASN A 238 0.52 -12.75 -0.68
CA ASN A 238 0.45 -13.55 -1.90
C ASN A 238 1.69 -14.42 -2.14
N ASP A 239 2.76 -14.26 -1.34
CA ASP A 239 3.92 -15.16 -1.33
C ASP A 239 3.60 -16.45 -0.58
#